data_AF-A0A439U3D1-F1
#
_entry.id   AF-A0A439U3D1-F1
#
_cell.length_a   1.000
_cell.length_b   1.000
_cell.length_c   1.000
_cell.angle_alpha   90.00
_cell.angle_beta   90.00
_cell.angle_gamma   90.00
#
_symmetry.space_group_name_H-M   'P 1'
#
loop_
_entity.id
_entity.type
_entity.pdbx_description
1 polymer ?
#
loop_
_entity_poly.entity_id
_entity_poly.type
_entity_poly.pdbx_seq_one_letter_code
_entity_poly.pdbx_strand_id
1 'polypeptide(L)'
;MTIDPRARGNFCQLPEQIFSLLSFDRMALYYFDFDENGVAEPDPHGIECSDLAEVRYQAVRALADMTREALPDGDHHKLVVAVRDSGGNLIFRASILFEVEAERLPTGSSPDRLA
;
A
#
# COMPACT_ATOMS: atom_id res chain seq x y z
N MET A 1 -18.20 45.32 55.27
CA MET A 1 -17.39 44.62 54.25
C MET A 1 -17.58 43.14 54.48
N THR A 2 -18.58 42.56 53.82
CA THR A 2 -18.94 41.15 53.94
C THR A 2 -18.53 40.46 52.64
N ILE A 3 -17.80 39.36 52.79
CA ILE A 3 -17.20 38.57 51.71
C ILE A 3 -18.26 37.57 51.24
N ASP A 4 -18.62 37.58 49.97
CA ASP A 4 -19.64 36.71 49.38
C ASP A 4 -19.02 35.35 48.95
N PRO A 5 -19.52 34.17 49.41
CA PRO A 5 -18.85 32.88 49.23
C PRO A 5 -19.44 32.01 48.09
N ARG A 6 -19.78 32.59 46.94
CA ARG A 6 -20.40 31.83 45.83
C ARG A 6 -19.54 31.66 44.57
N ALA A 7 -18.26 31.33 44.77
CA ALA A 7 -17.47 30.63 43.76
C ALA A 7 -17.92 29.15 43.71
N ARG A 8 -18.92 28.84 42.89
CA ARG A 8 -19.19 27.49 42.41
C ARG A 8 -19.31 27.55 40.90
N GLY A 9 -18.25 27.07 40.24
CA GLY A 9 -18.14 27.04 38.79
C GLY A 9 -19.23 26.18 38.18
N ASN A 10 -19.96 26.76 37.24
CA ASN A 10 -20.76 26.02 36.27
C ASN A 10 -19.89 25.80 35.02
N PHE A 11 -18.96 24.84 35.11
CA PHE A 11 -18.29 24.27 33.93
C PHE A 11 -19.16 23.13 33.35
N CYS A 12 -20.40 23.42 32.98
CA CYS A 12 -21.26 22.48 32.25
C CYS A 12 -22.16 23.29 31.32
N GLN A 13 -21.62 23.80 30.21
CA GLN A 13 -22.44 24.17 29.05
C GLN A 13 -21.54 24.24 27.81
N LEU A 14 -20.93 23.11 27.43
CA LEU A 14 -20.50 22.96 26.03
C LEU A 14 -21.75 22.51 25.25
N PRO A 15 -22.13 23.20 24.16
CA PRO A 15 -23.33 22.88 23.41
C PRO A 15 -23.17 21.54 22.69
N GLU A 16 -24.28 20.80 22.57
CA GLU A 16 -24.49 19.52 21.85
C GLU A 16 -24.04 19.52 20.37
N GLN A 17 -23.46 20.61 19.86
CA GLN A 17 -23.01 20.79 18.48
C GLN A 17 -21.61 20.22 18.21
N ILE A 18 -20.88 19.78 19.23
CA ILE A 18 -19.52 19.23 19.07
C ILE A 18 -19.55 17.77 18.56
N PHE A 19 -20.69 17.07 18.69
CA PHE A 19 -20.78 15.67 18.30
C PHE A 19 -20.76 15.42 16.78
N SER A 20 -20.95 16.46 15.95
CA SER A 20 -20.85 16.34 14.49
C SER A 20 -19.45 16.61 13.93
N LEU A 21 -18.48 17.04 14.75
CA LEU A 21 -17.10 17.32 14.31
C LEU A 21 -16.10 16.21 14.66
N LEU A 22 -16.58 15.13 15.29
CA LEU A 22 -15.78 13.94 15.59
C LEU A 22 -16.04 12.79 14.61
N SER A 23 -16.63 13.08 13.45
CA SER A 23 -16.36 12.29 12.23
C SER A 23 -14.96 12.65 11.74
N PHE A 24 -13.96 12.32 12.56
CA PHE A 24 -12.67 11.88 12.06
C PHE A 24 -12.96 10.66 11.18
N ASP A 25 -13.34 10.88 9.93
CA ASP A 25 -12.93 9.92 8.91
C ASP A 25 -11.40 10.00 8.94
N ARG A 26 -10.78 9.05 9.64
CA ARG A 26 -9.33 8.93 9.85
C ARG A 26 -8.68 8.51 8.54
N MET A 27 -8.98 9.23 7.47
CA MET A 27 -8.37 9.06 6.18
C MET A 27 -6.96 9.62 6.28
N ALA A 28 -6.00 8.71 6.33
CA ALA A 28 -4.58 9.04 6.31
C ALA A 28 -4.09 8.93 4.86
N LEU A 29 -3.23 9.85 4.46
CA LEU A 29 -2.62 9.84 3.13
C LEU A 29 -1.43 8.87 3.14
N TYR A 30 -1.46 7.94 2.20
CA TYR A 30 -0.39 6.96 2.01
C TYR A 30 0.18 7.08 0.60
N TYR A 31 1.50 7.03 0.47
CA TYR A 31 2.21 7.09 -0.80
C TYR A 31 2.65 5.69 -1.21
N PHE A 32 2.42 5.32 -2.47
CA PHE A 32 2.72 3.98 -2.99
C PHE A 32 3.87 4.10 -3.99
N ASP A 33 5.10 3.92 -3.53
CA ASP A 33 6.25 3.91 -4.43
C ASP A 33 6.35 2.57 -5.14
N PHE A 34 6.60 2.65 -6.44
CA PHE A 34 6.74 1.51 -7.32
C PHE A 34 8.21 1.31 -7.63
N ASP A 35 8.70 0.08 -7.58
CA ASP A 35 10.04 -0.26 -8.02
C ASP A 35 9.97 -1.44 -8.98
N GLU A 36 10.38 -1.18 -10.21
CA GLU A 36 10.41 -2.14 -11.31
C GLU A 36 11.86 -2.40 -11.68
N ASN A 37 12.30 -3.65 -11.47
CA ASN A 37 13.63 -4.12 -11.82
C ASN A 37 14.78 -3.25 -11.26
N GLY A 38 14.57 -2.60 -10.12
CA GLY A 38 15.55 -1.69 -9.48
C GLY A 38 15.40 -0.22 -9.86
N VAL A 39 14.41 0.12 -10.69
CA VAL A 39 14.03 1.50 -11.00
C VAL A 39 12.85 1.89 -10.10
N ALA A 40 13.14 2.69 -9.08
CA ALA A 40 12.11 3.19 -8.17
C ALA A 40 11.47 4.47 -8.73
N GLU A 41 10.16 4.42 -8.96
CA GLU A 41 9.29 5.52 -9.31
C GLU A 41 8.38 5.88 -8.12
N PRO A 42 8.64 7.01 -7.43
CA PRO A 42 7.82 7.42 -6.31
C PRO A 42 6.47 7.99 -6.77
N ASP A 43 5.39 7.64 -6.07
CA ASP A 43 4.07 8.21 -6.32
C ASP A 43 3.92 9.56 -5.58
N PRO A 44 3.71 10.68 -6.29
CA PRO A 44 3.53 11.99 -5.67
C PRO A 44 2.10 12.26 -5.17
N HIS A 45 1.11 11.48 -5.64
CA HIS A 45 -0.30 11.72 -5.33
C HIS A 45 -0.71 11.02 -4.05
N GLY A 46 -0.36 9.73 -3.90
CA GLY A 46 -0.81 8.92 -2.79
C GLY A 46 -2.33 8.70 -2.79
N ILE A 47 -2.80 7.89 -1.85
CA ILE A 47 -4.21 7.53 -1.70
C ILE A 47 -4.61 7.71 -0.25
N GLU A 48 -5.74 8.38 -0.03
CA GLU A 48 -6.37 8.52 1.27
C GLU A 48 -7.05 7.19 1.64
N CYS A 49 -6.57 6.55 2.71
CA CYS A 49 -7.12 5.30 3.19
C CYS A 49 -7.60 5.47 4.63
N SER A 50 -8.77 4.91 4.93
CA SER A 50 -9.41 4.95 6.25
C SER A 50 -8.84 3.94 7.25
N ASP A 51 -8.21 2.87 6.76
CA ASP A 51 -7.55 1.86 7.59
C ASP A 51 -6.36 1.18 6.88
N LEU A 52 -5.44 0.61 7.65
CA LEU A 52 -4.27 -0.12 7.13
C LEU A 52 -4.66 -1.36 6.30
N ALA A 53 -5.81 -1.98 6.57
CA ALA A 53 -6.30 -3.09 5.75
C ALA A 53 -6.60 -2.65 4.32
N GLU A 54 -7.19 -1.46 4.15
CA GLU A 54 -7.47 -0.85 2.83
C GLU A 54 -6.16 -0.51 2.12
N VAL A 55 -5.20 0.09 2.83
CA VAL A 55 -3.85 0.37 2.31
C VAL A 55 -3.20 -0.89 1.75
N ARG A 56 -3.25 -1.99 2.51
CA ARG A 56 -2.70 -3.28 2.08
C ARG A 56 -3.43 -3.81 0.84
N TYR A 57 -4.75 -3.72 0.82
CA TYR A 57 -5.54 -4.16 -0.32
C TYR A 57 -5.18 -3.37 -1.59
N GLN A 58 -5.10 -2.04 -1.50
CA GLN A 58 -4.70 -1.18 -2.61
C GLN A 58 -3.28 -1.48 -3.08
N ALA A 59 -2.32 -1.67 -2.16
CA ALA A 59 -0.94 -2.01 -2.51
C ALA A 59 -0.85 -3.34 -3.27
N VAL A 60 -1.55 -4.38 -2.80
CA VAL A 60 -1.55 -5.69 -3.45
C VAL A 60 -2.26 -5.64 -4.80
N ARG A 61 -3.36 -4.90 -4.89
CA ARG A 61 -4.10 -4.71 -6.15
C ARG A 61 -3.25 -3.99 -7.18
N ALA A 62 -2.58 -2.89 -6.81
CA ALA A 62 -1.68 -2.15 -7.67
C ALA A 62 -0.51 -3.04 -8.15
N LEU A 63 0.10 -3.81 -7.24
CA LEU A 63 1.16 -4.75 -7.60
C LEU A 63 0.68 -5.81 -8.60
N ALA A 64 -0.53 -6.34 -8.44
CA ALA A 64 -1.12 -7.30 -9.37
C ALA A 64 -1.41 -6.69 -10.76
N ASP A 65 -1.92 -5.46 -10.80
CA ASP A 65 -2.16 -4.73 -12.04
C ASP A 65 -0.83 -4.46 -12.77
N MET A 66 0.21 -4.00 -12.08
CA MET A 66 1.56 -3.83 -12.64
C MET A 66 2.14 -5.15 -13.14
N THR A 67 1.97 -6.23 -12.37
CA THR A 67 2.46 -7.55 -12.77
C THR A 67 1.81 -7.98 -14.08
N ARG A 68 0.49 -7.78 -14.23
CA ARG A 68 -0.20 -8.09 -15.49
C ARG A 68 0.37 -7.30 -16.68
N GLU A 69 0.81 -6.07 -16.47
CA GLU A 69 1.36 -5.20 -17.50
C GLU A 69 2.84 -5.48 -17.82
N ALA A 70 3.64 -5.91 -16.84
CA ALA A 70 5.07 -6.19 -16.98
C ALA A 70 5.40 -7.62 -17.47
N LEU A 71 4.54 -8.60 -17.16
CA LEU A 71 4.70 -10.00 -17.56
C LEU A 71 4.86 -10.27 -19.08
N PRO A 72 4.25 -9.51 -20.02
CA PRO A 72 4.49 -9.76 -21.44
C PRO A 72 5.92 -9.47 -21.90
N ASP A 73 6.74 -8.78 -21.09
CA ASP A 73 8.01 -8.18 -21.52
C ASP A 73 9.27 -8.83 -20.93
N GLY A 74 9.23 -10.12 -20.56
CA GLY A 74 10.47 -10.87 -20.27
C GLY A 74 10.34 -12.07 -19.34
N ASP A 75 11.42 -12.84 -19.27
CA ASP A 75 11.53 -14.06 -18.46
C ASP A 75 11.87 -13.77 -16.99
N HIS A 76 12.29 -12.55 -16.64
CA HIS A 76 12.67 -12.17 -15.28
C HIS A 76 12.15 -10.77 -14.96
N HIS A 77 11.27 -10.67 -13.97
CA HIS A 77 10.72 -9.39 -13.54
C HIS A 77 10.61 -9.32 -12.02
N LYS A 78 11.12 -8.24 -11.44
CA LYS A 78 11.00 -7.94 -10.02
C LYS A 78 10.20 -6.68 -9.84
N LEU A 79 9.04 -6.81 -9.22
CA LEU A 79 8.13 -5.70 -8.92
C LEU A 79 7.99 -5.54 -7.42
N VAL A 80 8.05 -4.31 -6.96
CA VAL A 80 7.95 -3.96 -5.54
C VAL A 80 7.03 -2.76 -5.40
N VAL A 81 6.12 -2.82 -4.43
CA VAL A 81 5.31 -1.69 -3.98
C VAL A 81 5.70 -1.39 -2.53
N ALA A 82 6.21 -0.20 -2.28
CA ALA A 82 6.57 0.32 -0.98
C ALA A 82 5.54 1.38 -0.56
N VAL A 83 4.93 1.21 0.60
CA VAL A 83 3.92 2.15 1.11
C VAL A 83 4.49 2.99 2.23
N ARG A 84 4.43 4.30 2.07
CA ARG A 84 4.83 5.30 3.07
C ARG A 84 3.64 6.03 3.65
N ASP A 85 3.71 6.40 4.91
CA ASP A 85 2.74 7.32 5.52
C ASP A 85 3.05 8.79 5.18
N SER A 86 2.18 9.71 5.64
CA SER A 86 2.38 11.15 5.53
C SER A 86 3.61 11.69 6.26
N GLY A 87 4.15 10.93 7.22
CA GLY A 87 5.41 11.23 7.91
C GLY A 87 6.65 10.75 7.17
N GLY A 88 6.49 10.05 6.04
CA GLY A 88 7.58 9.43 5.29
C GLY A 88 8.07 8.10 5.85
N ASN A 89 7.38 7.51 6.83
CA ASN A 89 7.72 6.20 7.37
C ASN A 89 7.19 5.10 6.46
N LEU A 90 8.05 4.12 6.19
CA LEU A 90 7.66 2.92 5.45
C LEU A 90 6.76 2.04 6.35
N ILE A 91 5.49 1.90 5.99
CA ILE A 91 4.50 1.12 6.74
C ILE A 91 4.43 -0.32 6.22
N PHE A 92 4.49 -0.47 4.90
CA PHE A 92 4.30 -1.77 4.26
C PHE A 92 5.16 -1.88 3.00
N ARG A 93 5.55 -3.11 2.68
CA ARG A 93 6.26 -3.42 1.44
C ARG A 93 5.78 -4.77 0.91
N ALA A 94 5.27 -4.78 -0.32
CA ALA A 94 4.96 -6.00 -1.06
C ALA A 94 5.94 -6.13 -2.23
N SER A 95 6.30 -7.36 -2.56
CA SER A 95 7.18 -7.65 -3.70
C SER A 95 6.80 -8.96 -4.36
N ILE A 96 6.84 -8.98 -5.68
CA ILE A 96 6.73 -10.18 -6.52
C ILE A 96 8.03 -10.31 -7.31
N LEU A 97 8.55 -11.52 -7.33
CA LEU A 97 9.62 -11.94 -8.22
C LEU A 97 9.03 -12.97 -9.17
N PHE A 98 9.19 -12.72 -10.46
CA PHE A 98 8.74 -13.59 -11.52
C PHE A 98 9.96 -14.08 -12.30
N GLU A 99 10.05 -15.40 -12.48
CA GLU A 99 11.14 -16.07 -13.18
C GLU A 99 10.53 -17.15 -14.09
N VAL A 100 10.93 -17.16 -15.35
CA VAL A 100 10.54 -18.15 -16.35
C VAL A 100 11.77 -18.97 -16.70
N GLU A 101 11.71 -20.24 -16.37
CA GLU A 101 12.72 -21.20 -16.78
C GLU A 101 12.12 -22.11 -17.85
N ALA A 102 12.78 -22.17 -19.02
CA ALA A 102 12.45 -23.16 -20.03
C ALA A 102 12.99 -24.52 -19.58
N GLU A 103 12.12 -25.37 -19.03
CA GLU A 103 12.46 -26.78 -18.84
C GLU A 103 12.58 -27.41 -20.24
N ARG A 104 13.82 -27.58 -20.72
CA ARG A 104 14.05 -28.34 -21.95
C ARG A 104 13.52 -29.74 -21.73
N LEU A 105 12.37 -30.05 -22.31
CA LEU A 105 11.96 -31.43 -22.54
C LEU A 105 13.11 -32.10 -23.31
N PRO A 106 13.65 -33.23 -22.82
CA PRO A 106 14.69 -33.94 -23.53
C PRO A 106 14.15 -34.30 -24.91
N THR A 107 14.70 -33.66 -25.95
CA THR A 107 14.42 -33.99 -27.33
C THR A 107 14.75 -35.47 -27.48
N GLY A 108 13.71 -36.28 -27.65
CA GLY A 108 13.81 -37.73 -27.68
C GLY A 108 14.94 -38.16 -28.61
N SER A 109 15.81 -39.01 -28.08
CA SER A 109 16.86 -39.70 -28.81
C SER A 109 16.27 -40.28 -30.09
N SER A 110 16.63 -39.72 -31.25
CA SER A 110 16.47 -40.45 -32.51
C SER A 110 17.31 -41.72 -32.39
N PRO A 111 16.72 -42.93 -32.46
CA PRO A 111 17.50 -44.12 -32.66
C PRO A 111 17.94 -44.06 -34.13
N ASP A 112 19.17 -43.59 -34.34
CA ASP A 112 19.84 -43.77 -35.61
C ASP A 112 20.12 -45.27 -35.77
N ARG A 113 19.09 -45.97 -36.25
CA ARG A 113 19.08 -47.39 -36.60
C ARG A 113 18.49 -47.49 -37.99
N LEU A 114 19.35 -47.41 -38.99
CA LEU A 114 19.26 -47.89 -40.39
C LEU A 114 20.57 -47.41 -41.04
N ALA A 115 21.48 -48.21 -41.58
CA ALA A 115 21.57 -49.62 -41.89
C ALA A 115 23.07 -49.96 -42.08
#